data_AF-A0A975B2L6-F1
#
_entry.id   AF-A0A975B2L6-F1
#
_cell.length_a   1.000
_cell.length_b   1.000
_cell.length_c   1.000
_cell.angle_alpha   90.00
_cell.angle_beta   90.00
_cell.angle_gamma   90.00
#
_symmetry.space_group_name_H-M   'P 1'
#
loop_
_entity.id
_entity.type
_entity.pdbx_description
1 polymer ?
#
loop_
_entity_poly.entity_id
_entity_poly.type
_entity_poly.pdbx_seq_one_letter_code
_entity_poly.pdbx_strand_id
1 'polypeptide(L)'
;MKTVNIRVFFSVMFLIPLSSALFLSACCENQSFDNFPTENLPRTIAYTVQVADDNVIDATVQANACDNGVEVGNGIYKLMCSSKPTLIRASGGYYLDGNSTHTIDIPLQLNTTYLEEGNDLVLTPATTMVSSLTDKEDIEAFALSIGLDLNTIYGLPTVYSQELYRYLNLINTLAAENGISDIAAFRNFAVDKIKSKGPVLTFAQALTNIKDAIAELTNNTDLITAFTFGLEGFKKEFNDINVTDISASLKKYALAQNDVVFTGYIYDKLIPGATITASLNGVILKSVVADANGKWKIELDLSGFSDTSLIIFTAVFPKLNGKTDIEFKSMISAGEIGNSKKVNLIDNSSLALSNVTTAEYVLVEKAIADKNSSTWTSQQIVQTKKDVKENQAALLLDLSAAIKVIVDTNISVPENTLAFAQKILKESQVTTNTLVISFDDYNSTVQADIGTQLPIQRIAIQEDIVLNAQTIIEVKEEVIIEEPVVPTGAIGEN
;
A
#
# COMPACT_ATOMS: atom_id res chain seq x y z
N MET A 1 29.05 -54.63 8.20
CA MET A 1 27.63 -54.97 7.99
C MET A 1 26.84 -54.36 9.13
N LYS A 2 26.07 -53.30 8.86
CA LYS A 2 25.20 -52.63 9.84
C LYS A 2 23.76 -53.09 9.59
N THR A 3 23.16 -53.72 10.59
CA THR A 3 21.75 -54.12 10.60
C THR A 3 20.88 -52.88 10.82
N VAL A 4 19.95 -52.63 9.90
CA VAL A 4 18.92 -51.60 9.99
C VAL A 4 17.67 -52.24 10.60
N ASN A 5 17.22 -51.74 11.75
CA ASN A 5 15.95 -52.10 12.36
C ASN A 5 14.85 -51.22 11.77
N ILE A 6 13.92 -51.82 11.01
CA ILE A 6 12.71 -51.18 10.51
C ILE A 6 11.59 -51.49 11.53
N ARG A 7 11.09 -50.46 12.22
CA ARG A 7 9.85 -50.55 13.01
C ARG A 7 8.69 -50.11 12.13
N VAL A 8 7.80 -51.06 11.82
CA VAL A 8 6.52 -50.81 11.15
C VAL A 8 5.49 -50.43 12.23
N PHE A 9 4.94 -49.22 12.14
CA PHE A 9 3.79 -48.80 12.96
C PHE A 9 2.49 -49.20 12.24
N PHE A 10 1.73 -50.09 12.86
CA PHE A 10 0.34 -50.35 12.49
C PHE A 10 -0.53 -49.26 13.14
N SER A 11 -1.16 -48.40 12.33
CA SER A 11 -2.26 -47.56 12.80
C SER A 11 -3.57 -48.34 12.70
N VAL A 12 -4.21 -48.49 13.86
CA VAL A 12 -5.52 -49.10 14.04
C VAL A 12 -6.59 -48.12 13.56
N MET A 13 -7.30 -48.49 12.50
CA MET A 13 -8.46 -47.77 11.99
C MET A 13 -9.64 -48.03 12.94
N PHE A 14 -10.16 -46.98 13.58
CA PHE A 14 -11.44 -47.03 14.29
C PHE A 14 -12.58 -46.91 13.27
N LEU A 15 -13.32 -48.02 13.09
CA LEU A 15 -14.62 -48.03 12.41
C LEU A 15 -15.67 -47.39 13.32
N ILE A 16 -16.30 -46.30 12.86
CA ILE A 16 -17.53 -45.78 13.46
C ILE A 16 -18.71 -46.31 12.61
N PRO A 17 -19.69 -47.03 13.20
CA PRO A 17 -20.85 -47.47 12.45
C PRO A 17 -21.83 -46.32 12.21
N LEU A 18 -22.15 -46.08 10.95
CA LEU A 18 -23.37 -45.38 10.52
C LEU A 18 -24.59 -46.15 11.07
N SER A 19 -25.41 -45.47 11.87
CA SER A 19 -26.74 -45.96 12.24
C SER A 19 -27.79 -45.27 11.36
N SER A 20 -28.43 -46.10 10.54
CA SER A 20 -29.55 -45.74 9.70
C SER A 20 -30.87 -45.89 10.46
N ALA A 21 -31.81 -45.00 10.14
CA ALA A 21 -33.26 -45.21 10.09
C ALA A 21 -34.04 -45.51 11.38
N LEU A 22 -34.85 -44.52 11.79
CA LEU A 22 -36.19 -44.74 12.33
C LEU A 22 -37.14 -43.68 11.72
N PHE A 23 -37.76 -44.04 10.60
CA PHE A 23 -38.93 -43.34 10.07
C PHE A 23 -40.15 -43.79 10.89
N LEU A 24 -40.72 -42.88 11.65
CA LEU A 24 -42.07 -43.00 12.20
C LEU A 24 -43.05 -42.43 11.18
N SER A 25 -43.84 -43.30 10.57
CA SER A 25 -45.05 -42.94 9.84
C SER A 25 -46.13 -42.52 10.83
N ALA A 26 -46.52 -41.24 10.81
CA ALA A 26 -47.76 -40.78 11.40
C ALA A 26 -48.61 -40.16 10.28
N CYS A 27 -49.75 -40.78 10.04
CA CYS A 27 -50.82 -40.33 9.17
C CYS A 27 -51.31 -38.94 9.59
N CYS A 28 -51.38 -38.00 8.64
CA CYS A 28 -52.30 -36.87 8.70
C CYS A 28 -52.76 -36.52 7.29
N GLU A 29 -54.01 -36.08 7.22
CA GLU A 29 -54.88 -35.99 6.07
C GLU A 29 -54.45 -34.99 5.00
N ASN A 30 -54.86 -35.29 3.77
CA ASN A 30 -54.91 -34.37 2.64
C ASN A 30 -55.73 -33.12 2.99
N GLN A 31 -55.06 -31.99 3.19
CA GLN A 31 -55.64 -30.67 2.95
C GLN A 31 -54.88 -30.01 1.80
N SER A 32 -55.59 -29.76 0.69
CA SER A 32 -55.08 -29.00 -0.44
C SER A 32 -54.92 -27.54 -0.04
N PHE A 33 -53.69 -27.14 0.26
CA PHE A 33 -53.29 -25.73 0.31
C PHE A 33 -52.84 -25.29 -1.08
N ASP A 34 -53.80 -25.02 -1.96
CA ASP A 34 -53.55 -24.26 -3.17
C ASP A 34 -53.57 -22.76 -2.84
N ASN A 35 -52.54 -22.05 -3.31
CA ASN A 35 -52.35 -20.59 -3.29
C ASN A 35 -51.89 -19.95 -1.96
N PHE A 36 -50.65 -20.24 -1.58
CA PHE A 36 -49.81 -19.17 -1.02
C PHE A 36 -49.00 -18.55 -2.16
N PRO A 37 -48.97 -17.22 -2.32
CA PRO A 37 -48.01 -16.59 -3.21
C PRO A 37 -46.62 -17.01 -2.72
N THR A 38 -45.85 -17.70 -3.56
CA THR A 38 -44.42 -17.91 -3.33
C THR A 38 -43.77 -16.54 -3.37
N GLU A 39 -43.73 -15.86 -2.21
CA GLU A 39 -42.86 -14.72 -2.02
C GLU A 39 -41.46 -15.21 -2.38
N ASN A 40 -40.89 -14.62 -3.42
CA ASN A 40 -39.50 -14.84 -3.84
C ASN A 40 -38.59 -14.37 -2.72
N LEU A 41 -38.40 -15.21 -1.71
CA LEU A 41 -37.37 -14.99 -0.71
C LEU A 41 -36.05 -14.86 -1.48
N PRO A 42 -35.26 -13.81 -1.22
CA PRO A 42 -34.00 -13.61 -1.92
C PRO A 42 -33.15 -14.86 -1.73
N ARG A 43 -32.83 -15.53 -2.84
CA ARG A 43 -32.07 -16.78 -2.85
C ARG A 43 -30.66 -16.46 -2.35
N THR A 44 -30.34 -16.89 -1.13
CA THR A 44 -28.96 -16.82 -0.63
C THR A 44 -28.14 -17.98 -1.20
N ILE A 45 -27.01 -17.66 -1.80
CA ILE A 45 -26.05 -18.62 -2.36
C ILE A 45 -24.85 -18.67 -1.42
N ALA A 46 -24.46 -19.87 -0.99
CA ALA A 46 -23.29 -20.07 -0.16
C ALA A 46 -22.08 -20.41 -1.05
N TYR A 47 -20.96 -19.72 -0.81
CA TYR A 47 -19.67 -20.00 -1.45
C TYR A 47 -18.66 -20.46 -0.40
N THR A 48 -17.88 -21.48 -0.76
CA THR A 48 -16.67 -21.87 -0.02
C THR A 48 -15.48 -21.22 -0.71
N VAL A 49 -14.72 -20.41 0.02
CA VAL A 49 -13.50 -19.77 -0.46
C VAL A 49 -12.32 -20.30 0.34
N GLN A 50 -11.35 -20.92 -0.34
CA GLN A 50 -10.07 -21.27 0.26
C GLN A 50 -9.02 -20.23 -0.13
N VAL A 51 -8.35 -19.64 0.87
CA VAL A 51 -7.23 -18.74 0.64
C VAL A 51 -5.94 -19.56 0.67
N ALA A 52 -5.45 -19.93 -0.51
CA ALA A 52 -4.42 -20.95 -0.71
C ALA A 52 -3.06 -20.38 -1.11
N ASP A 53 -2.49 -19.56 -0.22
CA ASP A 53 -1.04 -19.33 -0.12
C ASP A 53 -0.59 -19.87 1.25
N ASP A 54 -0.47 -21.20 1.34
CA ASP A 54 -0.26 -21.95 2.60
C ASP A 54 -1.39 -21.82 3.65
N ASN A 55 -2.65 -22.10 3.30
CA ASN A 55 -3.82 -22.05 4.23
C ASN A 55 -3.82 -20.81 5.15
N VAL A 56 -4.29 -19.69 4.61
CA VAL A 56 -4.21 -18.39 5.28
C VAL A 56 -5.33 -18.25 6.30
N ILE A 57 -4.96 -18.21 7.57
CA ILE A 57 -5.85 -18.13 8.74
C ILE A 57 -6.07 -16.66 9.12
N ASP A 58 -7.23 -16.33 9.69
CA ASP A 58 -7.60 -14.99 10.19
C ASP A 58 -7.58 -13.88 9.13
N ALA A 59 -7.73 -14.22 7.85
CA ALA A 59 -7.88 -13.23 6.78
C ALA A 59 -9.29 -12.63 6.81
N THR A 60 -9.40 -11.34 6.50
CA THR A 60 -10.68 -10.71 6.22
C THR A 60 -11.05 -10.99 4.77
N VAL A 61 -12.10 -11.79 4.53
CA VAL A 61 -12.58 -12.13 3.19
C VAL A 61 -13.85 -11.33 2.88
N GLN A 62 -13.80 -10.55 1.80
CA GLN A 62 -14.87 -9.68 1.33
C GLN A 62 -15.19 -9.97 -0.13
N ALA A 63 -16.46 -9.87 -0.48
CA ALA A 63 -16.93 -10.00 -1.86
C ALA A 63 -18.15 -9.10 -2.10
N ASN A 64 -18.31 -8.64 -3.33
CA ASN A 64 -19.49 -7.85 -3.68
C ASN A 64 -20.77 -8.71 -3.60
N ALA A 65 -21.85 -8.12 -3.09
CA ALA A 65 -23.13 -8.81 -2.88
C ALA A 65 -23.08 -9.98 -1.87
N CYS A 66 -22.08 -10.01 -0.99
CA CYS A 66 -21.92 -11.00 0.06
C CYS A 66 -21.77 -10.33 1.43
N ASP A 67 -22.19 -11.03 2.48
CA ASP A 67 -21.77 -10.73 3.84
C ASP A 67 -20.26 -11.01 4.01
N ASN A 68 -19.66 -10.47 5.07
CA ASN A 68 -18.26 -10.77 5.40
C ASN A 68 -18.05 -12.28 5.56
N GLY A 69 -16.95 -12.78 4.99
CA GLY A 69 -16.60 -14.19 5.08
C GLY A 69 -16.33 -14.61 6.52
N VAL A 70 -16.88 -15.77 6.91
CA VAL A 70 -16.63 -16.39 8.22
C VAL A 70 -15.66 -17.55 8.03
N GLU A 71 -14.51 -17.51 8.71
CA GLU A 71 -13.57 -18.63 8.68
C GLU A 71 -14.20 -19.86 9.34
N VAL A 72 -14.17 -21.00 8.65
CA VAL A 72 -14.62 -22.31 9.14
C VAL A 72 -13.46 -23.27 9.44
N GLY A 73 -12.24 -22.77 9.33
CA GLY A 73 -10.99 -23.41 9.74
C GLY A 73 -10.01 -23.62 8.59
N ASN A 74 -8.71 -23.57 8.91
CA ASN A 74 -7.59 -23.80 8.00
C ASN A 74 -7.61 -22.92 6.74
N GLY A 75 -8.00 -21.65 6.89
CA GLY A 75 -8.08 -20.71 5.76
C GLY A 75 -9.19 -20.99 4.75
N ILE A 76 -10.22 -21.73 5.18
CA ILE A 76 -11.47 -21.90 4.45
C ILE A 76 -12.50 -20.94 5.03
N TYR A 77 -13.17 -20.18 4.16
CA TYR A 77 -14.15 -19.15 4.51
C TYR A 77 -15.48 -19.47 3.83
N LYS A 78 -16.58 -19.22 4.55
CA LYS A 78 -17.92 -19.27 3.98
C LYS A 78 -18.44 -17.86 3.75
N LEU A 79 -18.90 -17.60 2.53
CA LEU A 79 -19.59 -16.37 2.16
C LEU A 79 -21.05 -16.67 1.85
N MET A 80 -21.94 -15.83 2.38
CA MET A 80 -23.36 -15.85 2.09
C MET A 80 -23.67 -14.68 1.17
N CYS A 81 -24.12 -14.95 -0.05
CA CYS A 81 -24.27 -13.93 -1.09
C CYS A 81 -25.70 -13.88 -1.62
N SER A 82 -26.19 -12.69 -1.94
CA SER A 82 -27.49 -12.49 -2.62
C SER A 82 -27.42 -12.75 -4.12
N SER A 83 -26.21 -12.74 -4.69
CA SER A 83 -25.93 -13.04 -6.10
C SER A 83 -24.49 -13.54 -6.23
N LYS A 84 -24.14 -14.10 -7.39
CA LYS A 84 -22.75 -14.47 -7.69
C LYS A 84 -21.83 -13.24 -7.54
N PRO A 85 -20.82 -13.27 -6.66
CA PRO A 85 -19.84 -12.19 -6.59
C PRO A 85 -19.07 -12.14 -7.91
N THR A 86 -18.56 -10.97 -8.29
CA THR A 86 -17.68 -10.78 -9.45
C THR A 86 -16.22 -10.63 -9.04
N LEU A 87 -15.98 -10.21 -7.79
CA LEU A 87 -14.66 -10.06 -7.21
C LEU A 87 -14.70 -10.51 -5.75
N ILE A 88 -13.75 -11.36 -5.38
CA ILE A 88 -13.49 -11.75 -4.00
C ILE A 88 -12.09 -11.25 -3.63
N ARG A 89 -11.97 -10.67 -2.43
CA ARG A 89 -10.72 -10.16 -1.87
C ARG A 89 -10.49 -10.77 -0.50
N ALA A 90 -9.30 -11.28 -0.25
CA ALA A 90 -8.83 -11.67 1.08
C ALA A 90 -7.67 -10.75 1.46
N SER A 91 -7.76 -10.08 2.61
CA SER A 91 -6.72 -9.18 3.12
C SER A 91 -6.33 -9.52 4.55
N GLY A 92 -5.05 -9.37 4.88
CA GLY A 92 -4.52 -9.74 6.17
C GLY A 92 -4.45 -11.27 6.34
N GLY A 93 -4.47 -11.70 7.60
CA GLY A 93 -4.27 -13.10 7.96
C GLY A 93 -2.80 -13.51 7.94
N TYR A 94 -2.57 -14.78 8.22
CA TYR A 94 -1.24 -15.36 8.26
C TYR A 94 -1.24 -16.85 7.90
N TYR A 95 -0.08 -17.36 7.49
CA TYR A 95 0.18 -18.78 7.37
C TYR A 95 1.32 -19.23 8.27
N LEU A 96 1.40 -20.54 8.50
CA LEU A 96 2.42 -21.18 9.34
C LEU A 96 3.41 -21.98 8.48
N ASP A 97 4.69 -21.61 8.52
CA ASP A 97 5.81 -22.39 7.97
C ASP A 97 6.62 -22.98 9.13
N GLY A 98 6.24 -24.18 9.58
CA GLY A 98 6.80 -24.79 10.79
C GLY A 98 6.46 -23.98 12.04
N ASN A 99 7.46 -23.33 12.63
CA ASN A 99 7.30 -22.46 13.81
C ASN A 99 7.24 -20.97 13.45
N SER A 100 7.33 -20.61 12.17
CA SER A 100 7.29 -19.23 11.72
C SER A 100 5.87 -18.84 11.30
N THR A 101 5.45 -17.64 11.67
CA THR A 101 4.20 -17.01 11.20
C THR A 101 4.54 -16.01 10.11
N HIS A 102 3.83 -16.08 8.98
CA HIS A 102 4.02 -15.20 7.84
C HIS A 102 2.71 -14.46 7.57
N THR A 103 2.72 -13.14 7.61
CA THR A 103 1.54 -12.33 7.31
C THR A 103 1.34 -12.21 5.81
N ILE A 104 0.08 -12.13 5.39
CA ILE A 104 -0.25 -11.73 4.03
C ILE A 104 -0.51 -10.24 4.02
N ASP A 105 0.46 -9.50 3.49
CA ASP A 105 0.39 -8.05 3.44
C ASP A 105 -0.37 -7.56 2.20
N ILE A 106 -0.41 -8.38 1.14
CA ILE A 106 -1.07 -7.99 -0.12
C ILE A 106 -2.41 -8.69 -0.22
N PRO A 107 -3.50 -7.92 -0.42
CA PRO A 107 -4.80 -8.51 -0.64
C PRO A 107 -4.78 -9.46 -1.83
N LEU A 108 -5.08 -10.73 -1.59
CA LEU A 108 -5.32 -11.70 -2.64
C LEU A 108 -6.68 -11.39 -3.28
N GLN A 109 -6.76 -11.55 -4.59
CA GLN A 109 -7.95 -11.24 -5.37
C GLN A 109 -8.31 -12.41 -6.29
N LEU A 110 -9.61 -12.58 -6.51
CA LEU A 110 -10.17 -13.53 -7.44
C LEU A 110 -11.29 -12.88 -8.23
N ASN A 111 -11.11 -12.79 -9.55
CA ASN A 111 -12.19 -12.46 -10.46
C ASN A 111 -12.96 -13.73 -10.80
N THR A 112 -14.22 -13.77 -10.39
CA THR A 112 -15.10 -14.95 -10.51
C THR A 112 -15.96 -14.90 -11.77
N THR A 113 -15.77 -13.91 -12.66
CA THR A 113 -16.62 -13.71 -13.84
C THR A 113 -16.74 -14.98 -14.69
N TYR A 114 -15.65 -15.75 -14.85
CA TYR A 114 -15.62 -17.01 -15.63
C TYR A 114 -15.97 -18.27 -14.88
N LEU A 115 -16.07 -18.20 -13.55
CA LEU A 115 -16.31 -19.38 -12.74
C LEU A 115 -17.79 -19.71 -12.76
N GLU A 116 -18.15 -20.98 -12.83
CA GLU A 116 -19.55 -21.37 -12.71
C GLU A 116 -20.08 -21.07 -11.29
N GLU A 117 -21.39 -20.83 -11.17
CA GLU A 117 -22.03 -20.59 -9.88
C GLU A 117 -21.94 -21.86 -9.02
N GLY A 118 -21.55 -21.70 -7.75
CA GLY A 118 -21.50 -22.81 -6.78
C GLY A 118 -20.22 -23.63 -6.77
N ASN A 119 -19.18 -23.23 -7.50
CA ASN A 119 -17.86 -23.84 -7.38
C ASN A 119 -17.16 -23.48 -6.07
N ASP A 120 -16.35 -24.40 -5.55
CA ASP A 120 -15.33 -24.07 -4.56
C ASP A 120 -14.33 -23.09 -5.19
N LEU A 121 -14.09 -21.99 -4.51
CA LEU A 121 -13.28 -20.89 -5.01
C LEU A 121 -11.94 -20.90 -4.32
N VAL A 122 -10.86 -20.76 -5.08
CA VAL A 122 -9.50 -20.70 -4.53
C VAL A 122 -8.92 -19.33 -4.81
N LEU A 123 -8.52 -18.61 -3.75
CA LEU A 123 -7.73 -17.37 -3.86
C LEU A 123 -6.25 -17.72 -3.77
N THR A 124 -5.49 -17.36 -4.80
CA THR A 124 -4.04 -17.56 -4.86
C THR A 124 -3.33 -16.28 -5.36
N PRO A 125 -2.00 -16.18 -5.21
CA PRO A 125 -1.23 -15.16 -5.90
C PRO A 125 -1.44 -15.16 -7.42
N ALA A 126 -1.67 -16.31 -8.05
CA ALA A 126 -1.95 -16.37 -9.47
C ALA A 126 -3.34 -15.85 -9.84
N THR A 127 -4.39 -16.18 -9.07
CA THR A 127 -5.72 -15.55 -9.28
C THR A 127 -5.66 -14.05 -9.08
N THR A 128 -4.79 -13.59 -8.17
CA THR A 128 -4.54 -12.17 -7.93
C THR A 128 -3.89 -11.52 -9.14
N MET A 129 -2.87 -12.15 -9.73
CA MET A 129 -2.21 -11.69 -10.96
C MET A 129 -3.21 -11.46 -12.10
N VAL A 130 -4.14 -12.40 -12.31
CA VAL A 130 -5.12 -12.33 -13.40
C VAL A 130 -6.44 -11.63 -13.04
N SER A 131 -6.58 -11.11 -11.83
CA SER A 131 -7.85 -10.55 -11.34
C SER A 131 -8.38 -9.36 -12.15
N SER A 132 -7.50 -8.64 -12.85
CA SER A 132 -7.85 -7.54 -13.75
C SER A 132 -8.23 -7.98 -15.16
N LEU A 133 -7.94 -9.23 -15.54
CA LEU A 133 -8.25 -9.74 -16.87
C LEU A 133 -9.75 -10.03 -16.99
N THR A 134 -10.33 -9.53 -18.08
CA THR A 134 -11.75 -9.68 -18.41
C THR A 134 -12.00 -10.38 -19.74
N ASP A 135 -10.97 -11.02 -20.30
CA ASP A 135 -11.12 -12.04 -21.34
C ASP A 135 -10.53 -13.40 -20.92
N LYS A 136 -11.27 -14.49 -21.15
CA LYS A 136 -10.84 -15.86 -20.80
C LYS A 136 -9.56 -16.24 -21.54
N GLU A 137 -9.45 -15.87 -22.81
CA GLU A 137 -8.29 -16.13 -23.67
C GLU A 137 -7.02 -15.49 -23.11
N ASP A 138 -7.14 -14.31 -22.51
CA ASP A 138 -6.01 -13.61 -21.89
C ASP A 138 -5.51 -14.32 -20.63
N ILE A 139 -6.42 -14.90 -19.85
CA ILE A 139 -6.10 -15.68 -18.65
C ILE A 139 -5.43 -16.99 -19.05
N GLU A 140 -5.92 -17.65 -20.09
CA GLU A 140 -5.30 -18.86 -20.65
C GLU A 140 -3.90 -18.56 -21.20
N ALA A 141 -3.73 -17.45 -21.93
CA ALA A 141 -2.43 -17.00 -22.43
C ALA A 141 -1.45 -16.73 -21.28
N PHE A 142 -1.91 -16.06 -20.21
CA PHE A 142 -1.09 -15.85 -19.02
C PHE A 142 -0.71 -17.19 -18.36
N ALA A 143 -1.68 -18.08 -18.11
CA ALA A 143 -1.45 -19.38 -17.50
C ALA A 143 -0.38 -20.18 -18.26
N LEU A 144 -0.53 -20.27 -19.58
CA LEU A 144 0.42 -20.98 -20.44
C LEU A 144 1.83 -20.37 -20.40
N SER A 145 1.94 -19.05 -20.31
CA SER A 145 3.23 -18.35 -20.25
C SER A 145 4.02 -18.58 -18.96
N ILE A 146 3.34 -19.05 -17.90
CA ILE A 146 3.94 -19.48 -16.64
C ILE A 146 3.89 -21.01 -16.45
N GLY A 147 3.53 -21.75 -17.50
CA GLY A 147 3.52 -23.22 -17.50
C GLY A 147 2.39 -23.84 -16.69
N LEU A 148 1.25 -23.15 -16.59
CA LEU A 148 0.02 -23.61 -15.94
C LEU A 148 -1.11 -23.71 -16.97
N ASP A 149 -2.16 -24.44 -16.61
CA ASP A 149 -3.44 -24.38 -17.30
C ASP A 149 -4.47 -23.56 -16.49
N LEU A 150 -5.59 -23.22 -17.13
CA LEU A 150 -6.66 -22.43 -16.51
C LEU A 150 -7.21 -23.09 -15.23
N ASN A 151 -7.34 -24.42 -15.24
CA ASN A 151 -7.86 -25.16 -14.09
C ASN A 151 -6.91 -25.09 -12.90
N THR A 152 -5.60 -25.03 -13.14
CA THR A 152 -4.58 -24.92 -12.11
C THR A 152 -4.56 -23.53 -11.47
N ILE A 153 -4.82 -22.46 -12.25
CA ILE A 153 -4.92 -21.09 -11.74
C ILE A 153 -6.03 -20.96 -10.69
N TYR A 154 -7.21 -21.53 -10.99
CA TYR A 154 -8.39 -21.47 -10.12
C TYR A 154 -8.55 -22.67 -9.19
N GLY A 155 -7.65 -23.65 -9.28
CA GLY A 155 -7.65 -24.86 -8.49
C GLY A 155 -6.71 -24.79 -7.29
N LEU A 156 -6.67 -25.88 -6.53
CA LEU A 156 -5.73 -26.00 -5.42
C LEU A 156 -4.28 -26.08 -5.92
N PRO A 157 -3.33 -25.40 -5.26
CA PRO A 157 -1.94 -25.48 -5.64
C PRO A 157 -1.42 -26.92 -5.56
N THR A 158 -0.79 -27.39 -6.63
CA THR A 158 0.18 -28.48 -6.58
C THR A 158 1.52 -27.98 -6.03
N VAL A 159 2.43 -28.88 -5.66
CA VAL A 159 3.81 -28.54 -5.24
C VAL A 159 4.50 -27.63 -6.26
N TYR A 160 4.33 -27.91 -7.57
CA TYR A 160 4.90 -27.11 -8.65
C TYR A 160 4.34 -25.68 -8.66
N SER A 161 3.02 -25.53 -8.63
CA SER A 161 2.38 -24.22 -8.68
C SER A 161 2.60 -23.40 -7.41
N GLN A 162 2.84 -24.04 -6.27
CA GLN A 162 3.04 -23.36 -4.99
C GLN A 162 4.32 -22.50 -4.98
N GLU A 163 5.45 -23.01 -5.48
CA GLU A 163 6.68 -22.21 -5.57
C GLU A 163 6.52 -21.03 -6.55
N LEU A 164 5.81 -21.25 -7.65
CA LEU A 164 5.49 -20.21 -8.63
C LEU A 164 4.57 -19.14 -8.03
N TYR A 165 3.55 -19.55 -7.27
CA TYR A 165 2.63 -18.63 -6.60
C TYR A 165 3.36 -17.80 -5.54
N ARG A 166 4.25 -18.42 -4.76
CA ARG A 166 5.13 -17.71 -3.83
C ARG A 166 6.03 -16.70 -4.54
N TYR A 167 6.54 -17.02 -5.73
CA TYR A 167 7.33 -16.08 -6.53
C TYR A 167 6.51 -14.89 -7.05
N LEU A 168 5.30 -15.14 -7.54
CA LEU A 168 4.37 -14.09 -7.97
C LEU A 168 3.95 -13.20 -6.79
N ASN A 169 3.73 -13.79 -5.61
CA ASN A 169 3.44 -13.04 -4.40
C ASN A 169 4.63 -12.15 -4.02
N LEU A 170 5.85 -12.71 -4.01
CA LEU A 170 7.08 -11.97 -3.73
C LEU A 170 7.26 -10.74 -4.65
N ILE A 171 6.91 -10.85 -5.93
CA ILE A 171 6.96 -9.71 -6.87
C ILE A 171 6.03 -8.59 -6.44
N ASN A 172 4.78 -8.92 -6.12
CA ASN A 172 3.84 -7.92 -5.62
C ASN A 172 4.33 -7.33 -4.29
N THR A 173 4.87 -8.16 -3.39
CA THR A 173 5.36 -7.73 -2.08
C THR A 173 6.49 -6.74 -2.26
N LEU A 174 7.46 -7.07 -3.11
CA LEU A 174 8.55 -6.18 -3.43
C LEU A 174 8.06 -4.88 -4.04
N ALA A 175 7.08 -4.92 -4.94
CA ALA A 175 6.52 -3.69 -5.52
C ALA A 175 5.91 -2.79 -4.44
N ALA A 176 5.08 -3.35 -3.56
CA ALA A 176 4.44 -2.63 -2.47
C ALA A 176 5.46 -2.08 -1.45
N GLU A 177 6.42 -2.91 -1.03
CA GLU A 177 7.50 -2.49 -0.12
C GLU A 177 8.34 -1.38 -0.70
N ASN A 178 8.50 -1.41 -2.02
CA ASN A 178 9.25 -0.40 -2.73
C ASN A 178 8.39 0.80 -3.12
N GLY A 179 7.13 0.91 -2.71
CA GLY A 179 6.35 2.15 -2.83
C GLY A 179 5.76 2.37 -4.22
N ILE A 180 5.63 1.29 -4.99
CA ILE A 180 4.83 1.29 -6.21
C ILE A 180 3.38 1.45 -5.77
N SER A 181 2.85 2.67 -5.85
CA SER A 181 1.54 3.04 -5.31
C SER A 181 0.38 2.44 -6.09
N ASP A 182 0.52 2.28 -7.41
CA ASP A 182 -0.48 1.63 -8.26
C ASP A 182 -0.07 0.19 -8.55
N ILE A 183 -0.24 -0.67 -7.53
CA ILE A 183 0.02 -2.12 -7.63
C ILE A 183 -0.86 -2.77 -8.70
N ALA A 184 -2.06 -2.23 -8.98
CA ALA A 184 -2.93 -2.76 -10.00
C ALA A 184 -2.37 -2.50 -11.40
N ALA A 185 -1.94 -1.27 -11.70
CA ALA A 185 -1.25 -0.95 -12.95
C ALA A 185 0.03 -1.77 -13.08
N PHE A 186 0.87 -1.81 -12.04
CA PHE A 186 2.13 -2.57 -12.06
C PHE A 186 1.88 -4.04 -12.41
N ARG A 187 0.88 -4.66 -11.78
CA ARG A 187 0.46 -6.03 -12.06
C ARG A 187 0.00 -6.20 -13.50
N ASN A 188 -0.82 -5.30 -14.03
CA ASN A 188 -1.29 -5.37 -15.42
C ASN A 188 -0.12 -5.33 -16.40
N PHE A 189 0.83 -4.43 -16.19
CA PHE A 189 2.05 -4.37 -16.98
C PHE A 189 2.87 -5.66 -16.88
N ALA A 190 3.02 -6.22 -15.69
CA ALA A 190 3.72 -7.48 -15.49
C ALA A 190 3.01 -8.63 -16.24
N VAL A 191 1.68 -8.71 -16.16
CA VAL A 191 0.86 -9.72 -16.86
C VAL A 191 1.02 -9.61 -18.38
N ASP A 192 0.93 -8.41 -18.95
CA ASP A 192 1.09 -8.21 -20.40
C ASP A 192 2.47 -8.64 -20.88
N LYS A 193 3.51 -8.31 -20.11
CA LYS A 193 4.89 -8.71 -20.41
C LYS A 193 5.11 -10.21 -20.27
N ILE A 194 4.57 -10.83 -19.24
CA ILE A 194 4.63 -12.29 -19.04
C ILE A 194 3.92 -13.01 -20.19
N LYS A 195 2.69 -12.60 -20.55
CA LYS A 195 1.93 -13.14 -21.70
C LYS A 195 2.74 -13.10 -22.99
N SER A 196 3.46 -12.00 -23.24
CA SER A 196 4.24 -11.81 -24.46
C SER A 196 5.42 -12.77 -24.64
N LYS A 197 5.84 -13.48 -23.57
CA LYS A 197 6.93 -14.48 -23.63
C LYS A 197 6.52 -15.80 -24.25
N GLY A 198 5.22 -16.05 -24.41
CA GLY A 198 4.70 -17.29 -24.97
C GLY A 198 4.74 -18.47 -23.99
N PRO A 199 4.21 -19.64 -24.40
CA PRO A 199 3.99 -20.79 -23.53
C PRO A 199 5.30 -21.45 -23.08
N VAL A 200 5.33 -21.99 -21.87
CA VAL A 200 6.47 -22.74 -21.32
C VAL A 200 6.05 -24.09 -20.76
N LEU A 201 7.01 -25.01 -20.65
CA LEU A 201 6.75 -26.39 -20.21
C LEU A 201 7.42 -26.73 -18.87
N THR A 202 8.25 -25.82 -18.32
CA THR A 202 9.04 -26.09 -17.12
C THR A 202 9.05 -24.90 -16.17
N PHE A 203 9.27 -25.19 -14.88
CA PHE A 203 9.37 -24.19 -13.83
C PHE A 203 10.50 -23.18 -14.10
N ALA A 204 11.67 -23.69 -14.51
CA ALA A 204 12.82 -22.84 -14.79
C ALA A 204 12.53 -21.83 -15.92
N GLN A 205 11.82 -22.26 -16.97
CA GLN A 205 11.41 -21.38 -18.05
C GLN A 205 10.36 -20.36 -17.59
N ALA A 206 9.39 -20.77 -16.76
CA ALA A 206 8.41 -19.85 -16.19
C ALA A 206 9.08 -18.74 -15.35
N LEU A 207 10.04 -19.12 -14.50
CA LEU A 207 10.82 -18.15 -13.72
C LEU A 207 11.64 -17.21 -14.61
N THR A 208 12.28 -17.73 -15.66
CA THR A 208 13.00 -16.90 -16.63
C THR A 208 12.06 -15.92 -17.33
N ASN A 209 10.90 -16.37 -17.81
CA ASN A 209 9.91 -15.51 -18.45
C ASN A 209 9.45 -14.37 -17.53
N ILE A 210 9.16 -14.70 -16.26
CA ILE A 210 8.76 -13.70 -15.26
C ILE A 210 9.92 -12.73 -15.01
N LYS A 211 11.16 -13.21 -14.81
CA LYS A 211 12.33 -12.35 -14.61
C LYS A 211 12.56 -11.39 -15.76
N ASP A 212 12.52 -11.88 -16.98
CA ASP A 212 12.73 -11.07 -18.18
C ASP A 212 11.61 -10.05 -18.35
N ALA A 213 10.36 -10.45 -18.09
CA ALA A 213 9.20 -9.56 -18.14
C ALA A 213 9.32 -8.41 -17.13
N ILE A 214 9.73 -8.71 -15.89
CA ILE A 214 9.94 -7.69 -14.86
C ILE A 214 11.16 -6.82 -15.16
N ALA A 215 12.24 -7.38 -15.69
CA ALA A 215 13.41 -6.60 -16.11
C ALA A 215 13.04 -5.62 -17.23
N GLU A 216 12.24 -6.03 -18.23
CA GLU A 216 11.69 -5.13 -19.25
C GLU A 216 10.81 -4.03 -18.65
N LEU A 217 9.96 -4.37 -17.68
CA LEU A 217 9.09 -3.42 -16.99
C LEU A 217 9.93 -2.31 -16.32
N THR A 218 11.00 -2.67 -15.63
CA THR A 218 11.90 -1.71 -14.96
C THR A 218 12.77 -0.85 -15.90
N ASN A 219 12.71 -1.11 -17.21
CA ASN A 219 13.41 -0.32 -18.23
C ASN A 219 12.43 0.46 -19.14
N ASN A 220 11.12 0.38 -18.89
CA ASN A 220 10.12 1.11 -19.67
C ASN A 220 10.00 2.56 -19.18
N THR A 221 10.27 3.53 -20.06
CA THR A 221 10.24 4.97 -19.76
C THR A 221 8.87 5.49 -19.34
N ASP A 222 7.80 4.93 -19.90
CA ASP A 222 6.43 5.32 -19.55
C ASP A 222 6.10 4.90 -18.12
N LEU A 223 6.64 3.76 -17.70
CA LEU A 223 6.51 3.26 -16.32
C LEU A 223 7.40 3.97 -15.33
N ILE A 224 8.56 4.46 -15.75
CA ILE A 224 9.38 5.34 -14.90
C ILE A 224 8.59 6.62 -14.57
N THR A 225 7.73 7.07 -15.48
CA THR A 225 6.89 8.25 -15.28
C THR A 225 5.65 7.91 -14.45
N ALA A 226 5.02 6.75 -14.70
CA ALA A 226 3.84 6.30 -13.94
C ALA A 226 4.19 5.88 -12.49
N PHE A 227 5.35 5.26 -12.28
CA PHE A 227 5.89 4.82 -11.00
C PHE A 227 7.10 5.68 -10.63
N THR A 228 6.90 7.00 -10.65
CA THR A 228 7.92 8.03 -10.34
C THR A 228 8.70 7.73 -9.07
N PHE A 229 8.10 6.99 -8.14
CA PHE A 229 8.73 6.51 -6.92
C PHE A 229 8.78 4.99 -6.88
N GLY A 230 9.91 4.48 -6.37
CA GLY A 230 10.00 3.10 -5.93
C GLY A 230 10.61 2.12 -6.91
N LEU A 231 10.50 2.38 -8.22
CA LEU A 231 10.93 1.45 -9.28
C LEU A 231 12.41 1.07 -9.19
N GLU A 232 13.30 2.01 -8.89
CA GLU A 232 14.75 1.72 -8.73
C GLU A 232 15.03 0.83 -7.51
N GLY A 233 14.35 1.07 -6.40
CA GLY A 233 14.45 0.21 -5.22
C GLY A 233 13.91 -1.20 -5.50
N PHE A 234 12.75 -1.27 -6.16
CA PHE A 234 12.16 -2.52 -6.61
C PHE A 234 13.12 -3.29 -7.52
N LYS A 235 13.68 -2.63 -8.55
CA LYS A 235 14.63 -3.21 -9.49
C LYS A 235 15.84 -3.79 -8.78
N LYS A 236 16.42 -3.04 -7.83
CA LYS A 236 17.55 -3.49 -7.03
C LYS A 236 17.19 -4.75 -6.23
N GLU A 237 16.14 -4.69 -5.42
CA GLU A 237 15.76 -5.83 -4.57
C GLU A 237 15.29 -7.05 -5.38
N PHE A 238 14.63 -6.82 -6.51
CA PHE A 238 14.21 -7.87 -7.42
C PHE A 238 15.41 -8.62 -8.02
N ASN A 239 16.47 -7.90 -8.41
CA ASN A 239 17.69 -8.51 -8.90
C ASN A 239 18.46 -9.30 -7.83
N ASP A 240 18.27 -8.94 -6.55
CA ASP A 240 18.85 -9.63 -5.41
C ASP A 240 18.08 -10.92 -5.02
N ILE A 241 16.92 -11.22 -5.64
CA ILE A 241 16.15 -12.43 -5.34
C ILE A 241 16.90 -13.68 -5.81
N ASN A 242 17.21 -14.55 -4.84
CA ASN A 242 17.65 -15.91 -5.13
C ASN A 242 16.46 -16.81 -5.45
N VAL A 243 16.24 -17.07 -6.75
CA VAL A 243 15.14 -17.95 -7.23
C VAL A 243 15.29 -19.41 -6.80
N THR A 244 16.47 -19.85 -6.38
CA THR A 244 16.63 -21.21 -5.84
C THR A 244 16.14 -21.33 -4.40
N ASP A 245 15.85 -20.21 -3.72
CA ASP A 245 15.37 -20.16 -2.35
C ASP A 245 14.37 -19.01 -2.15
N ILE A 246 13.23 -19.12 -2.82
CA ILE A 246 12.12 -18.16 -2.72
C ILE A 246 11.63 -18.08 -1.27
N SER A 247 11.63 -19.21 -0.55
CA SER A 247 11.22 -19.27 0.85
C SER A 247 12.13 -18.44 1.76
N ALA A 248 13.46 -18.48 1.58
CA ALA A 248 14.37 -17.59 2.30
C ALA A 248 14.18 -16.13 1.91
N SER A 249 13.90 -15.85 0.64
CA SER A 249 13.61 -14.49 0.17
C SER A 249 12.33 -13.94 0.82
N LEU A 250 11.28 -14.75 0.94
CA LEU A 250 10.05 -14.40 1.67
C LEU A 250 10.29 -14.25 3.18
N LYS A 251 11.20 -15.03 3.78
CA LYS A 251 11.57 -14.90 5.19
C LYS A 251 12.18 -13.55 5.54
N LYS A 252 12.83 -12.84 4.60
CA LYS A 252 13.28 -11.45 4.79
C LYS A 252 12.10 -10.48 5.05
N TYR A 253 10.91 -10.82 4.57
CA TYR A 253 9.69 -10.03 4.69
C TYR A 253 8.72 -10.59 5.74
N ALA A 254 9.03 -11.73 6.34
CA ALA A 254 8.24 -12.29 7.43
C ALA A 254 8.41 -11.44 8.69
N LEU A 255 7.31 -11.00 9.27
CA LEU A 255 7.30 -10.22 10.50
C LEU A 255 7.31 -11.15 11.71
N ALA A 256 8.05 -10.79 12.78
CA ALA A 256 7.85 -11.47 14.05
C ALA A 256 6.42 -11.21 14.56
N GLN A 257 5.85 -12.14 15.33
CA GLN A 257 4.42 -12.12 15.66
C GLN A 257 3.91 -10.82 16.31
N ASN A 258 4.78 -10.05 16.98
CA ASN A 258 4.45 -8.84 17.74
C ASN A 258 5.07 -7.55 17.16
N ASP A 259 5.79 -7.66 16.04
CA ASP A 259 6.45 -6.49 15.46
C ASP A 259 5.47 -5.77 14.54
N VAL A 260 5.40 -4.45 14.69
CA VAL A 260 4.81 -3.57 13.70
C VAL A 260 5.91 -2.97 12.85
N VAL A 261 5.78 -3.15 11.55
CA VAL A 261 6.74 -2.63 10.57
C VAL A 261 6.21 -1.34 9.96
N PHE A 262 6.98 -0.28 10.12
CA PHE A 262 6.77 1.01 9.49
C PHE A 262 7.69 1.12 8.29
N THR A 263 7.11 1.30 7.10
CA THR A 263 7.85 1.63 5.88
C THR A 263 7.44 3.01 5.39
N GLY A 264 8.43 3.84 5.09
CA GLY A 264 8.20 5.22 4.70
C GLY A 264 9.27 5.76 3.75
N TYR A 265 9.04 6.99 3.31
CA TYR A 265 9.85 7.72 2.34
C TYR A 265 10.07 9.13 2.85
N ILE A 266 11.19 9.71 2.47
CA ILE A 266 11.45 11.13 2.67
C ILE A 266 11.05 11.86 1.39
N TYR A 267 10.04 12.73 1.48
CA TYR A 267 9.53 13.52 0.36
C TYR A 267 9.96 14.98 0.49
N ASP A 268 9.95 15.68 -0.65
CA ASP A 268 10.60 16.97 -1.00
C ASP A 268 11.80 16.74 -1.93
N LYS A 269 12.82 16.02 -1.44
CA LYS A 269 13.93 15.49 -2.25
C LYS A 269 14.25 14.10 -1.76
N LEU A 270 14.63 13.16 -2.63
CA LEU A 270 15.18 11.89 -2.14
C LEU A 270 16.44 12.20 -1.33
N ILE A 271 16.42 11.83 -0.05
CA ILE A 271 17.52 12.11 0.88
C ILE A 271 18.18 10.81 1.35
N PRO A 272 19.08 10.22 0.55
CA PRO A 272 19.83 9.05 0.96
C PRO A 272 20.68 9.30 2.20
N GLY A 273 20.80 8.29 3.05
CA GLY A 273 21.65 8.37 4.24
C GLY A 273 21.08 9.19 5.39
N ALA A 274 19.85 9.70 5.30
CA ALA A 274 19.18 10.34 6.41
C ALA A 274 18.99 9.35 7.57
N THR A 275 19.22 9.81 8.80
CA THR A 275 18.99 9.00 10.01
C THR A 275 17.55 9.16 10.45
N ILE A 276 16.79 8.07 10.43
CA ILE A 276 15.38 8.03 10.81
C ILE A 276 15.29 7.46 12.21
N THR A 277 14.71 8.23 13.12
CA THR A 277 14.45 7.80 14.50
C THR A 277 12.95 7.71 14.74
N ALA A 278 12.53 6.61 15.35
CA ALA A 278 11.19 6.49 15.93
C ALA A 278 11.31 6.74 17.43
N SER A 279 10.49 7.64 17.97
CA SER A 279 10.48 7.97 19.39
C SER A 279 9.07 7.96 19.97
N LEU A 280 8.97 7.61 21.25
CA LEU A 280 7.76 7.66 22.05
C LEU A 280 8.06 8.51 23.28
N ASN A 281 7.30 9.59 23.48
CA ASN A 281 7.48 10.53 24.59
C ASN A 281 8.93 11.05 24.71
N GLY A 282 9.57 11.33 23.57
CA GLY A 282 10.96 11.80 23.51
C GLY A 282 12.03 10.71 23.73
N VAL A 283 11.64 9.47 24.03
CA VAL A 283 12.56 8.34 24.13
C VAL A 283 12.70 7.66 22.77
N ILE A 284 13.93 7.57 22.25
CA ILE A 284 14.21 6.88 21.00
C ILE A 284 13.99 5.38 21.19
N LEU A 285 13.09 4.80 20.39
CA LEU A 285 12.81 3.37 20.36
C LEU A 285 13.74 2.65 19.39
N LYS A 286 13.94 3.23 18.20
CA LYS A 286 14.74 2.66 17.12
C LYS A 286 15.33 3.76 16.23
N SER A 287 16.45 3.46 15.60
CA SER A 287 17.09 4.31 14.60
C SER A 287 17.55 3.46 13.40
N VAL A 288 17.33 3.97 12.19
CA VAL A 288 17.76 3.35 10.93
C VAL A 288 18.28 4.42 9.97
N VAL A 289 18.98 4.02 8.92
CA VAL A 289 19.48 4.93 7.88
C VAL A 289 18.68 4.70 6.61
N ALA A 290 18.21 5.79 6.00
CA ALA A 290 17.49 5.74 4.74
C ALA A 290 18.40 5.27 3.60
N ASP A 291 17.85 4.47 2.69
CA ASP A 291 18.60 3.87 1.58
C ASP A 291 18.93 4.89 0.46
N ALA A 292 19.51 4.41 -0.64
CA ALA A 292 19.88 5.23 -1.81
C ALA A 292 18.69 5.96 -2.47
N ASN A 293 17.46 5.59 -2.13
CA ASN A 293 16.22 6.17 -2.62
C ASN A 293 15.45 6.90 -1.51
N GLY A 294 16.06 7.17 -0.36
CA GLY A 294 15.40 7.83 0.77
C GLY A 294 14.31 6.98 1.46
N LYS A 295 14.29 5.66 1.23
CA LYS A 295 13.36 4.73 1.89
C LYS A 295 13.90 4.28 3.22
N TRP A 296 13.00 3.97 4.14
CA TRP A 296 13.35 3.46 5.45
C TRP A 296 12.33 2.44 5.95
N LYS A 297 12.81 1.53 6.79
CA LYS A 297 12.02 0.49 7.45
C LYS A 297 12.39 0.44 8.93
N ILE A 298 11.41 0.58 9.82
CA ILE A 298 11.57 0.43 11.27
C ILE A 298 10.62 -0.66 11.75
N GLU A 299 11.15 -1.62 12.51
CA GLU A 299 10.36 -2.65 13.21
C GLU A 299 10.30 -2.30 14.69
N LEU A 300 9.08 -2.14 15.23
CA LEU A 300 8.84 -1.83 16.64
C LEU A 300 7.97 -2.92 17.27
N ASP A 301 8.36 -3.40 18.43
CA ASP A 301 7.47 -4.16 19.31
C ASP A 301 6.53 -3.16 20.00
N LEU A 302 5.24 -3.23 19.64
CA LEU A 302 4.21 -2.38 20.24
C LEU A 302 3.60 -3.00 21.51
N SER A 303 4.14 -4.11 22.01
CA SER A 303 3.68 -4.68 23.27
C SER A 303 3.84 -3.66 24.41
N GLY A 304 2.73 -3.37 25.08
CA GLY A 304 2.68 -2.35 26.14
C GLY A 304 2.46 -0.92 25.65
N PHE A 305 2.29 -0.69 24.34
CA PHE A 305 1.81 0.59 23.83
C PHE A 305 0.31 0.65 24.08
N SER A 306 -0.15 1.75 24.67
CA SER A 306 -1.59 2.05 24.70
C SER A 306 -2.03 2.51 23.31
N ASP A 307 -3.32 2.39 22.99
CA ASP A 307 -3.89 3.02 21.78
C ASP A 307 -3.66 4.54 21.73
N THR A 308 -3.27 5.15 22.86
CA THR A 308 -2.94 6.58 23.00
C THR A 308 -1.46 6.91 22.81
N SER A 309 -0.58 5.92 22.65
CA SER A 309 0.84 6.14 22.44
C SER A 309 1.09 6.86 21.12
N LEU A 310 1.88 7.93 21.14
CA LEU A 310 2.27 8.68 19.93
C LEU A 310 3.70 8.33 19.54
N ILE A 311 3.85 7.81 18.32
CA ILE A 311 5.15 7.55 17.72
C ILE A 311 5.49 8.74 16.82
N ILE A 312 6.62 9.38 17.10
CA ILE A 312 7.16 10.47 16.31
C ILE A 312 8.33 9.92 15.50
N PHE A 313 8.23 10.04 14.18
CA PHE A 313 9.32 9.76 13.26
C PHE A 313 10.07 11.06 12.98
N THR A 314 11.39 11.05 13.14
CA THR A 314 12.26 12.19 12.80
C THR A 314 13.32 11.71 11.83
N ALA A 315 13.37 12.30 10.63
CA ALA A 315 14.48 12.15 9.72
C ALA A 315 15.45 13.30 9.93
N VAL A 316 16.69 12.98 10.30
CA VAL A 316 17.79 13.94 10.39
C VAL A 316 18.70 13.73 9.19
N PHE A 317 18.86 14.75 8.37
CA PHE A 317 19.83 14.70 7.28
C PHE A 317 21.14 15.37 7.70
N PRO A 318 22.26 14.61 7.77
CA PRO A 318 23.54 15.20 8.13
C PRO A 318 24.03 16.10 6.99
N LYS A 319 24.04 17.41 7.27
CA LYS A 319 24.69 18.46 6.46
C LYS A 319 24.26 18.51 4.99
N LEU A 320 23.11 19.14 4.72
CA LEU A 320 22.84 19.71 3.40
C LEU A 320 23.87 20.83 3.16
N ASN A 321 24.83 20.61 2.26
CA ASN A 321 25.90 21.56 1.91
C ASN A 321 26.71 22.13 3.10
N GLY A 322 26.93 21.34 4.14
CA GLY A 322 27.87 21.68 5.22
C GLY A 322 27.36 22.64 6.30
N LYS A 323 26.06 23.01 6.29
CA LYS A 323 25.48 23.91 7.30
C LYS A 323 24.13 23.39 7.79
N THR A 324 24.09 23.00 9.06
CA THR A 324 22.94 22.52 9.86
C THR A 324 22.28 21.20 9.42
N ASP A 325 21.77 20.48 10.41
CA ASP A 325 20.97 19.28 10.21
C ASP A 325 19.52 19.70 9.94
N ILE A 326 18.94 19.21 8.84
CA ILE A 326 17.52 19.42 8.52
C ILE A 326 16.74 18.27 9.14
N GLU A 327 15.70 18.60 9.91
CA GLU A 327 14.79 17.62 10.50
C GLU A 327 13.43 17.63 9.79
N PHE A 328 13.01 16.46 9.30
CA PHE A 328 11.62 16.22 8.92
C PHE A 328 10.94 15.41 10.00
N LYS A 329 9.72 15.77 10.35
CA LYS A 329 8.96 15.10 11.40
C LYS A 329 7.60 14.65 10.89
N SER A 330 7.19 13.49 11.35
CA SER A 330 5.81 13.06 11.24
C SER A 330 5.40 12.33 12.50
N MET A 331 4.09 12.12 12.67
CA MET A 331 3.57 11.43 13.85
C MET A 331 2.45 10.47 13.49
N ILE A 332 2.36 9.36 14.20
CA ILE A 332 1.27 8.39 14.12
C ILE A 332 0.91 7.92 15.52
N SER A 333 -0.38 7.84 15.83
CA SER A 333 -0.85 7.23 17.07
C SER A 333 -0.92 5.72 16.93
N ALA A 334 -0.67 4.98 18.00
CA ALA A 334 -0.84 3.52 18.02
C ALA A 334 -2.29 3.11 17.67
N GLY A 335 -3.29 3.94 18.01
CA GLY A 335 -4.67 3.73 17.58
C GLY A 335 -4.90 3.86 16.07
N GLU A 336 -4.12 4.66 15.34
CA GLU A 336 -4.16 4.73 13.87
C GLU A 336 -3.55 3.50 13.19
N ILE A 337 -2.71 2.75 13.90
CA ILE A 337 -2.13 1.48 13.42
C ILE A 337 -3.18 0.37 13.44
N GLY A 338 -4.07 0.39 14.45
CA GLY A 338 -5.06 -0.65 14.67
C GLY A 338 -4.41 -2.02 14.89
N ASN A 339 -5.01 -3.07 14.34
CA ASN A 339 -4.48 -4.44 14.41
C ASN A 339 -3.46 -4.75 13.30
N SER A 340 -3.03 -3.75 12.54
CA SER A 340 -2.12 -3.94 11.42
C SER A 340 -0.71 -4.21 11.91
N LYS A 341 -0.15 -5.37 11.55
CA LYS A 341 1.26 -5.72 11.79
C LYS A 341 2.23 -4.97 10.88
N LYS A 342 1.69 -4.30 9.86
CA LYS A 342 2.46 -3.51 8.91
C LYS A 342 1.73 -2.23 8.61
N VAL A 343 2.47 -1.13 8.64
CA VAL A 343 1.99 0.19 8.27
C VAL A 343 2.93 0.69 7.18
N ASN A 344 2.42 0.71 5.96
CA ASN A 344 3.12 1.30 4.83
C ASN A 344 2.53 2.68 4.51
N LEU A 345 3.17 3.39 3.60
CA LEU A 345 2.72 4.71 3.18
C LEU A 345 1.32 4.71 2.53
N ILE A 346 0.97 3.66 1.78
CA ILE A 346 -0.33 3.55 1.10
C ILE A 346 -1.45 3.53 2.13
N ASP A 347 -1.24 2.82 3.24
CA ASP A 347 -2.20 2.70 4.33
C ASP A 347 -2.17 3.92 5.26
N ASN A 348 -1.03 4.61 5.38
CA ASN A 348 -0.90 5.78 6.22
C ASN A 348 0.08 6.82 5.68
N SER A 349 -0.46 7.89 5.11
CA SER A 349 0.32 9.02 4.60
C SER A 349 1.13 9.75 5.68
N SER A 350 0.83 9.56 6.97
CA SER A 350 1.64 10.11 8.07
C SER A 350 3.04 9.48 8.14
N LEU A 351 3.32 8.40 7.41
CA LEU A 351 4.67 7.83 7.31
C LEU A 351 5.53 8.50 6.24
N ALA A 352 4.97 9.39 5.42
CA ALA A 352 5.77 10.30 4.62
C ALA A 352 6.50 11.26 5.56
N LEU A 353 7.83 11.36 5.46
CA LEU A 353 8.60 12.41 6.12
C LEU A 353 8.83 13.51 5.08
N SER A 354 8.06 14.58 5.15
CA SER A 354 8.02 15.61 4.13
C SER A 354 7.84 17.00 4.72
N ASN A 355 7.97 18.03 3.90
CA ASN A 355 7.57 19.39 4.27
C ASN A 355 6.09 19.46 4.71
N VAL A 356 5.21 18.69 4.06
CA VAL A 356 3.78 18.64 4.39
C VAL A 356 3.51 17.96 5.72
N THR A 357 4.09 16.78 5.97
CA THR A 357 3.86 16.08 7.24
C THR A 357 4.59 16.75 8.40
N THR A 358 5.69 17.46 8.13
CA THR A 358 6.35 18.33 9.11
C THR A 358 5.48 19.55 9.44
N ALA A 359 4.85 20.18 8.45
CA ALA A 359 3.90 21.26 8.68
C ALA A 359 2.68 20.78 9.48
N GLU A 360 2.10 19.63 9.11
CA GLU A 360 1.02 18.99 9.88
C GLU A 360 1.46 18.72 11.33
N TYR A 361 2.67 18.18 11.52
CA TYR A 361 3.25 17.93 12.84
C TYR A 361 3.26 19.20 13.70
N VAL A 362 3.80 20.29 13.16
CA VAL A 362 3.92 21.59 13.85
C VAL A 362 2.54 22.15 14.22
N LEU A 363 1.58 22.11 13.30
CA LEU A 363 0.23 22.62 13.54
C LEU A 363 -0.51 21.81 14.61
N VAL A 364 -0.37 20.49 14.61
CA VAL A 364 -0.99 19.61 15.61
C VAL A 364 -0.35 19.82 16.98
N GLU A 365 0.99 19.83 17.08
CA GLU A 365 1.70 20.10 18.33
C GLU A 365 1.23 21.42 18.95
N LYS A 366 1.07 22.44 18.08
CA LYS A 366 0.65 23.76 18.50
C LYS A 366 -0.82 23.81 18.96
N ALA A 367 -1.73 23.22 18.20
CA ALA A 367 -3.14 23.15 18.56
C ALA A 367 -3.37 22.41 19.89
N ILE A 368 -2.49 21.47 20.24
CA ILE A 368 -2.53 20.78 21.52
C ILE A 368 -1.98 21.65 22.64
N ALA A 369 -0.86 22.34 22.42
CA ALA A 369 -0.30 23.27 23.39
C ALA A 369 -1.31 24.35 23.81
N ASP A 370 -2.10 24.87 22.86
CA ASP A 370 -3.13 25.88 23.11
C ASP A 370 -4.30 25.38 23.97
N LYS A 371 -4.53 24.06 24.01
CA LYS A 371 -5.54 23.42 24.87
C LYS A 371 -5.06 23.22 26.32
N ASN A 372 -3.83 23.63 26.66
CA ASN A 372 -3.19 23.42 27.97
C ASN A 372 -3.25 21.95 28.45
N SER A 373 -3.31 20.99 27.52
CA SER A 373 -3.38 19.57 27.86
C SER A 373 -1.97 18.99 28.03
N SER A 374 -1.63 18.54 29.24
CA SER A 374 -0.35 17.86 29.50
C SER A 374 -0.31 16.42 28.99
N THR A 375 -1.46 15.84 28.64
CA THR A 375 -1.59 14.49 28.11
C THR A 375 -2.40 14.49 26.84
N TRP A 376 -1.95 13.77 25.83
CA TRP A 376 -2.59 13.69 24.53
C TRP A 376 -3.32 12.36 24.42
N THR A 377 -4.64 12.38 24.21
CA THR A 377 -5.32 11.14 23.81
C THR A 377 -5.16 10.94 22.30
N SER A 378 -5.04 9.70 21.83
CA SER A 378 -4.97 9.42 20.39
C SER A 378 -6.18 9.97 19.63
N GLN A 379 -7.38 9.87 20.22
CA GLN A 379 -8.59 10.45 19.62
C GLN A 379 -8.48 11.97 19.43
N GLN A 380 -7.91 12.69 20.39
CA GLN A 380 -7.66 14.12 20.25
C GLN A 380 -6.61 14.41 19.16
N ILE A 381 -5.55 13.60 19.06
CA ILE A 381 -4.52 13.76 18.02
C ILE A 381 -5.13 13.51 16.64
N VAL A 382 -5.82 12.39 16.44
CA VAL A 382 -6.48 12.01 15.18
C VAL A 382 -7.50 13.07 14.78
N GLN A 383 -8.33 13.52 15.72
CA GLN A 383 -9.29 14.59 15.45
C GLN A 383 -8.59 15.91 15.14
N THR A 384 -7.49 16.25 15.83
CA THR A 384 -6.75 17.50 15.56
C THR A 384 -6.06 17.44 14.19
N LYS A 385 -5.48 16.30 13.79
CA LYS A 385 -4.97 16.09 12.43
C LYS A 385 -6.06 16.30 11.38
N LYS A 386 -7.24 15.72 11.62
CA LYS A 386 -8.41 15.90 10.76
C LYS A 386 -8.82 17.37 10.70
N ASP A 387 -8.90 18.05 11.83
CA ASP A 387 -9.26 19.47 11.91
C ASP A 387 -8.22 20.35 11.19
N VAL A 388 -6.92 20.04 11.29
CA VAL A 388 -5.86 20.74 10.56
C VAL A 388 -6.04 20.56 9.05
N LYS A 389 -6.31 19.33 8.60
CA LYS A 389 -6.51 19.02 7.17
C LYS A 389 -7.79 19.67 6.61
N GLU A 390 -8.88 19.65 7.37
CA GLU A 390 -10.18 20.13 6.89
C GLU A 390 -10.37 21.65 7.08
N ASN A 391 -9.93 22.19 8.22
CA ASN A 391 -10.20 23.58 8.60
C ASN A 391 -8.97 24.50 8.47
N GLN A 392 -7.77 23.94 8.32
CA GLN A 392 -6.52 24.71 8.20
C GLN A 392 -5.74 24.33 6.93
N ALA A 393 -6.39 23.81 5.89
CA ALA A 393 -5.74 23.39 4.64
C ALA A 393 -4.85 24.48 4.02
N ALA A 394 -5.31 25.75 4.01
CA ALA A 394 -4.54 26.87 3.49
C ALA A 394 -3.26 27.13 4.31
N LEU A 395 -3.40 27.11 5.64
CA LEU A 395 -2.28 27.28 6.58
C LEU A 395 -1.26 26.13 6.45
N LEU A 396 -1.75 24.90 6.33
CA LEU A 396 -0.93 23.72 6.08
C LEU A 396 -0.14 23.87 4.78
N LEU A 397 -0.79 24.30 3.69
CA LEU A 397 -0.14 24.53 2.40
C LEU A 397 0.93 25.62 2.48
N ASP A 398 0.60 26.77 3.08
CA ASP A 398 1.54 27.89 3.22
C ASP A 398 2.77 27.51 4.05
N LEU A 399 2.58 26.81 5.17
CA LEU A 399 3.69 26.35 6.01
C LEU A 399 4.54 25.30 5.28
N SER A 400 3.91 24.39 4.54
CA SER A 400 4.61 23.39 3.72
C SER A 400 5.47 24.04 2.64
N ALA A 401 4.94 25.06 1.95
CA ALA A 401 5.68 25.83 0.96
C ALA A 401 6.84 26.61 1.59
N ALA A 402 6.63 27.19 2.77
CA ALA A 402 7.70 27.85 3.52
C ALA A 402 8.82 26.87 3.87
N ILE A 403 8.51 25.70 4.44
CA ILE A 403 9.50 24.66 4.76
C ILE A 403 10.27 24.25 3.50
N LYS A 404 9.57 24.05 2.37
CA LYS A 404 10.20 23.71 1.09
C LYS A 404 11.21 24.76 0.65
N VAL A 405 10.86 26.04 0.69
CA VAL A 405 11.77 27.14 0.33
C VAL A 405 13.03 27.11 1.20
N ILE A 406 12.89 26.81 2.49
CA ILE A 406 14.03 26.70 3.42
C ILE A 406 14.95 25.54 3.00
N VAL A 407 14.37 24.37 2.71
CA VAL A 407 15.11 23.18 2.30
C VAL A 407 15.82 23.39 0.95
N ASP A 408 15.11 23.92 -0.04
CA ASP A 408 15.61 24.09 -1.41
C ASP A 408 16.68 25.18 -1.52
N THR A 409 16.48 26.31 -0.84
CA THR A 409 17.41 27.44 -0.98
C THR A 409 18.68 27.25 -0.19
N ASN A 410 18.66 26.45 0.90
CA ASN A 410 19.81 26.23 1.78
C ASN A 410 20.51 27.55 2.20
N ILE A 411 19.75 28.64 2.20
CA ILE A 411 20.15 30.01 2.54
C ILE A 411 19.40 30.38 3.82
N SER A 412 20.02 31.21 4.66
CA SER A 412 19.33 31.94 5.74
C SER A 412 17.99 32.43 5.22
N VAL A 413 16.91 31.82 5.70
CA VAL A 413 15.54 32.15 5.32
C VAL A 413 15.41 33.67 5.36
N PRO A 414 15.18 34.35 4.22
CA PRO A 414 15.15 35.80 4.26
C PRO A 414 14.06 36.22 5.25
N GLU A 415 14.34 37.28 6.01
CA GLU A 415 13.55 37.66 7.19
C GLU A 415 12.06 37.79 6.85
N ASN A 416 11.72 38.11 5.60
CA ASN A 416 10.35 38.11 5.10
C ASN A 416 9.66 36.73 5.06
N THR A 417 10.35 35.63 4.76
CA THR A 417 9.79 34.27 4.74
C THR A 417 9.63 33.71 6.16
N LEU A 418 10.61 33.98 7.04
CA LEU A 418 10.50 33.64 8.47
C LEU A 418 9.42 34.50 9.13
N ALA A 419 9.41 35.81 8.88
CA ALA A 419 8.36 36.70 9.34
C ALA A 419 7.01 36.35 8.73
N PHE A 420 6.94 35.83 7.51
CA PHE A 420 5.70 35.33 6.89
C PHE A 420 5.21 34.07 7.59
N ALA A 421 6.06 33.07 7.81
CA ALA A 421 5.70 31.87 8.57
C ALA A 421 5.30 32.22 10.02
N GLN A 422 6.06 33.11 10.69
CA GLN A 422 5.74 33.59 12.04
C GLN A 422 4.47 34.45 12.06
N LYS A 423 4.24 35.29 11.04
CA LYS A 423 3.02 36.09 10.88
C LYS A 423 1.83 35.20 10.65
N ILE A 424 1.94 34.20 9.78
CA ILE A 424 0.93 33.17 9.54
C ILE A 424 0.58 32.44 10.86
N LEU A 425 1.59 32.03 11.63
CA LEU A 425 1.40 31.42 12.95
C LEU A 425 0.81 32.40 13.98
N LYS A 426 1.07 33.69 13.87
CA LYS A 426 0.58 34.72 14.80
C LYS A 426 -0.83 35.23 14.47
N GLU A 427 -1.17 35.32 13.19
CA GLU A 427 -2.46 35.80 12.68
C GLU A 427 -3.56 34.72 12.72
N SER A 428 -3.18 33.45 12.79
CA SER A 428 -4.12 32.33 12.96
C SER A 428 -4.76 32.23 14.36
N GLN A 429 -4.62 33.24 15.23
CA GLN A 429 -4.94 33.20 16.68
C GLN A 429 -4.20 32.10 17.46
N VAL A 430 -3.08 31.65 16.92
CA VAL A 430 -2.26 30.59 17.47
C VAL A 430 -1.13 31.25 18.29
N THR A 431 -1.41 31.63 19.54
CA THR A 431 -0.51 32.46 20.36
C THR A 431 0.77 31.71 20.77
N THR A 432 1.90 32.06 20.17
CA THR A 432 3.23 31.42 20.23
C THR A 432 3.83 31.19 21.63
N ASN A 433 4.39 29.99 21.83
CA ASN A 433 5.80 29.83 22.23
C ASN A 433 6.58 29.46 20.96
N THR A 434 7.78 30.00 20.83
CA THR A 434 8.60 30.12 19.62
C THR A 434 8.87 28.79 18.89
N LEU A 435 8.62 28.75 17.56
CA LEU A 435 9.28 27.77 16.67
C LEU A 435 10.76 28.14 16.62
N VAL A 436 11.60 27.43 17.38
CA VAL A 436 13.06 27.60 17.33
C VAL A 436 13.60 26.67 16.25
N ILE A 437 13.79 27.20 15.04
CA ILE A 437 14.70 26.58 14.08
C ILE A 437 16.08 27.18 14.41
N SER A 438 16.91 26.41 15.12
CA SER A 438 18.25 26.84 15.53
C SER A 438 19.19 26.79 14.32
N PHE A 439 19.55 27.97 13.80
CA PHE A 439 20.69 28.11 12.89
C PHE A 439 21.84 28.77 13.68
N ASP A 440 22.79 27.98 14.14
CA ASP A 440 24.06 28.50 14.64
C ASP A 440 24.88 29.01 13.45
N ASP A 441 24.95 30.33 13.24
CA ASP A 441 26.21 31.07 13.32
C ASP A 441 26.10 32.59 13.10
N TYR A 442 26.69 33.31 14.04
CA TYR A 442 27.43 34.59 14.00
C TYR A 442 27.05 35.74 13.04
N ASN A 443 26.78 36.88 13.70
CA ASN A 443 27.09 38.27 13.32
C ASN A 443 26.66 38.76 11.91
N SER A 444 25.55 39.48 11.86
CA SER A 444 25.55 40.85 11.33
C SER A 444 24.29 41.61 11.76
N THR A 445 24.49 42.75 12.40
CA THR A 445 23.46 43.78 12.61
C THR A 445 23.22 44.50 11.29
N VAL A 446 21.98 44.50 10.81
CA VAL A 446 21.52 45.45 9.80
C VAL A 446 20.21 46.06 10.31
N GLN A 447 20.26 47.34 10.67
CA GLN A 447 19.06 48.17 10.80
C GLN A 447 18.52 48.46 9.40
N ALA A 448 17.25 48.18 9.16
CA ALA A 448 16.52 48.72 8.02
C ALA A 448 15.23 49.39 8.49
N ASP A 449 15.15 50.68 8.17
CA ASP A 449 14.06 51.61 8.40
C ASP A 449 12.86 51.25 7.49
N ILE A 450 11.65 51.15 8.06
CA ILE A 450 10.46 50.73 7.32
C ILE A 450 9.82 51.97 6.69
N GLY A 451 9.90 52.07 5.36
CA GLY A 451 9.19 53.09 4.62
C GLY A 451 9.05 52.74 3.14
N THR A 452 8.04 51.93 2.80
CA THR A 452 7.11 52.10 1.66
C THR A 452 6.32 50.81 1.41
N GLN A 453 5.01 50.95 1.22
CA GLN A 453 4.11 49.90 0.74
C GLN A 453 4.46 49.55 -0.72
N LEU A 454 4.58 48.26 -1.02
CA LEU A 454 4.56 47.75 -2.40
C LEU A 454 3.42 46.73 -2.57
N PRO A 455 2.80 46.67 -3.76
CA PRO A 455 1.62 45.87 -4.02
C PRO A 455 1.97 44.38 -4.08
N ILE A 456 1.15 43.57 -3.41
CA ILE A 456 1.23 42.11 -3.46
C ILE A 456 0.78 41.66 -4.86
N GLN A 457 1.72 41.31 -5.74
CA GLN A 457 1.43 40.40 -6.84
C GLN A 457 1.43 38.98 -6.30
N ARG A 458 0.29 38.30 -6.42
CA ARG A 458 0.18 36.86 -6.17
C ARG A 458 1.16 36.13 -7.09
N ILE A 459 2.18 35.51 -6.50
CA ILE A 459 2.95 34.48 -7.18
C ILE A 459 2.06 33.24 -7.18
N ALA A 460 1.43 32.95 -8.33
CA ALA A 460 0.80 31.67 -8.56
C ALA A 460 1.93 30.64 -8.77
N ILE A 461 2.20 29.83 -7.76
CA ILE A 461 3.00 28.62 -7.93
C ILE A 461 1.99 27.53 -8.29
N GLN A 462 1.94 27.20 -9.57
CA GLN A 462 1.21 26.05 -10.08
C GLN A 462 2.14 24.86 -9.97
N GLU A 463 1.96 24.04 -8.93
CA GLU A 463 2.53 22.70 -8.88
C GLU A 463 1.40 21.70 -8.63
N ASP A 464 1.19 20.85 -9.63
CA ASP A 464 0.26 19.73 -9.63
C ASP A 464 0.73 18.67 -8.63
N ILE A 465 0.39 18.86 -7.35
CA ILE A 465 0.28 17.76 -6.41
C ILE A 465 -1.20 17.39 -6.35
N VAL A 466 -1.52 16.22 -6.90
CA VAL A 466 -2.84 15.61 -6.93
C VAL A 466 -3.32 15.37 -5.50
N LEU A 467 -3.94 16.38 -4.91
CA LEU A 467 -5.03 16.22 -3.97
C LEU A 467 -6.32 16.22 -4.80
N ASN A 468 -6.73 15.06 -5.30
CA ASN A 468 -8.16 14.77 -5.42
C ASN A 468 -8.47 13.30 -5.71
N ALA A 469 -9.35 12.75 -4.87
CA ALA A 469 -10.37 11.83 -5.34
C ALA A 469 -11.41 12.65 -6.14
N GLN A 470 -11.63 12.23 -7.38
CA GLN A 470 -12.78 12.55 -8.25
C GLN A 470 -13.15 14.03 -8.48
N THR A 471 -12.72 14.58 -9.62
CA THR A 471 -13.59 15.41 -10.46
C THR A 471 -13.18 15.24 -11.92
N ILE A 472 -14.08 14.69 -12.75
CA ILE A 472 -13.95 14.69 -14.21
C ILE A 472 -14.45 16.06 -14.68
N ILE A 473 -13.58 16.86 -15.30
CA ILE A 473 -13.98 18.03 -16.10
C ILE A 473 -13.61 17.73 -17.54
N GLU A 474 -14.63 17.49 -18.36
CA GLU A 474 -14.53 17.36 -19.81
C GLU A 474 -14.39 18.77 -20.41
N VAL A 475 -13.20 19.12 -20.89
CA VAL A 475 -12.98 20.36 -21.65
C VAL A 475 -13.05 20.01 -23.14
N LYS A 476 -14.10 20.47 -23.82
CA LYS A 476 -14.14 20.52 -25.28
C LYS A 476 -13.36 21.74 -25.75
N GLU A 477 -12.19 21.53 -26.37
CA GLU A 477 -11.51 22.57 -27.13
C GLU A 477 -12.05 22.63 -28.55
N GLU A 478 -12.43 23.83 -28.96
CA GLU A 478 -12.84 24.20 -30.30
C GLU A 478 -11.58 24.64 -31.07
N VAL A 479 -11.16 23.84 -32.05
CA VAL A 479 -9.98 24.13 -32.88
C VAL A 479 -10.38 25.11 -33.98
N ILE A 480 -9.88 26.35 -33.91
CA ILE A 480 -9.89 27.29 -35.03
C ILE A 480 -8.60 27.05 -35.83
N ILE A 481 -8.75 26.54 -37.06
CA ILE A 481 -7.65 26.43 -38.03
C ILE A 481 -7.66 27.71 -38.88
N GLU A 482 -6.64 28.55 -38.74
CA GLU A 482 -6.34 29.59 -39.73
C GLU A 482 -5.46 29.00 -40.84
N GLU A 483 -5.89 29.17 -42.10
CA GLU A 483 -5.19 28.70 -43.29
C GLU A 483 -3.89 29.49 -43.57
N PRO A 484 -2.84 28.86 -44.11
CA PRO A 484 -1.62 29.56 -44.49
C PRO A 484 -1.77 30.28 -45.84
N VAL A 485 -1.38 31.57 -45.85
CA VAL A 485 -1.22 32.39 -47.06
C VAL A 485 -0.07 31.87 -47.91
N VAL A 486 -0.37 31.47 -49.15
CA VAL A 486 0.59 31.04 -50.18
C VAL A 486 1.30 32.24 -50.81
N PRO A 487 2.63 32.25 -50.96
CA PRO A 487 3.31 33.19 -51.84
C PRO A 487 3.30 32.68 -53.29
N THR A 488 2.68 33.45 -54.18
CA THR A 488 2.79 33.27 -55.63
C THR A 488 4.20 33.60 -56.10
N GLY A 489 4.94 32.59 -56.54
CA GLY A 489 6.12 32.76 -57.38
C GLY A 489 5.70 33.08 -58.82
N ALA A 490 6.27 34.15 -59.39
CA ALA A 490 6.24 34.42 -60.81
C ALA A 490 7.57 34.00 -61.44
N ILE A 491 7.42 33.41 -62.62
CA ILE A 491 8.38 32.73 -63.47
C ILE A 491 9.25 33.76 -64.21
N GLY A 492 10.54 33.47 -64.38
CA GLY A 492 11.44 34.16 -65.30
C GLY A 492 12.34 33.16 -65.99
N GLU A 493 12.10 32.97 -67.28
CA GLU A 493 12.85 32.13 -68.22
C GLU A 493 14.29 32.63 -68.42
N ASN A 494 15.27 31.72 -68.32
CA ASN A 494 16.35 31.46 -69.29
C ASN A 494 17.31 30.39 -68.76
#